data_AF-A0A3P1SI04-F1
#
_entry.id   AF-A0A3P1SI04-F1
#
_cell.length_a   1.000
_cell.length_b   1.000
_cell.length_c   1.000
_cell.angle_alpha   90.00
_cell.angle_beta   90.00
_cell.angle_gamma   90.00
#
_symmetry.space_group_name_H-M   'P 1'
#
loop_
_entity.id
_entity.type
_entity.pdbx_description
1 polymer ?
#
loop_
_entity_poly.entity_id
_entity_poly.type
_entity_poly.pdbx_seq_one_letter_code
_entity_poly.pdbx_strand_id
1 'polypeptide(L)'
;MNLSLVSILAATAVGQPLSASAGMVGIVLAAVLFCLIAINSEESAGGMIALTAWSAFIGLLHMQGVSPAAVVLPLRSAEITAALHWNYFPYATTAVFGGMTIAMYLVRRAATHSELSAEQLWDSLLPSRRHYRERSRVFSATIVAITLAIGLYIYMAPMDSSGVAAHGLTGMQLGHEPRPYAGILAALLLGAVAVMTRWSSLGPQVAIWVFMVIPAYIIVPVWASLTGQVVTPGLSPMTALQMATPVVMALGLTLAAVAVGPLLVRRNLRRSLRASLLSQQSDSI
;
A
#
# COMPACT_ATOMS: atom_id res chain seq x y z
N MET A 1 1.27 -11.43 2.92
CA MET A 1 1.87 -10.35 2.10
C MET A 1 3.40 -10.42 2.11
N ASN A 2 4.09 -10.16 3.23
CA ASN A 2 5.57 -10.11 3.29
C ASN A 2 6.24 -11.37 2.70
N LEU A 3 5.81 -12.56 3.10
CA LEU A 3 6.37 -13.81 2.57
C LEU A 3 6.17 -13.98 1.06
N SER A 4 4.99 -13.62 0.57
CA SER A 4 4.68 -13.66 -0.86
C SER A 4 5.56 -12.69 -1.64
N LEU A 5 5.80 -11.49 -1.11
CA LEU A 5 6.76 -10.54 -1.68
C LEU A 5 8.18 -11.12 -1.70
N VAL A 6 8.66 -11.70 -0.60
CA VAL A 6 10.00 -12.32 -0.54
C VAL A 6 10.13 -13.43 -1.60
N SER A 7 9.09 -14.25 -1.81
CA SER A 7 9.11 -15.28 -2.85
C SER A 7 9.23 -14.72 -4.27
N ILE A 8 8.58 -13.57 -4.56
CA ILE A 8 8.71 -12.90 -5.86
C ILE A 8 10.11 -12.29 -5.98
N LEU A 9 10.60 -11.62 -4.94
CA LEU A 9 11.94 -11.05 -4.94
C LEU A 9 13.01 -12.13 -5.15
N ALA A 10 12.85 -13.30 -4.53
CA ALA A 10 13.71 -14.46 -4.73
C ALA A 10 13.72 -14.91 -6.19
N ALA A 11 12.54 -15.10 -6.80
CA ALA A 11 12.43 -15.51 -8.19
C ALA A 11 13.02 -14.46 -9.14
N THR A 12 12.71 -13.18 -8.89
CA THR A 12 13.19 -12.07 -9.71
C THR A 12 14.70 -11.91 -9.61
N ALA A 13 15.29 -12.10 -8.42
CA ALA A 13 16.73 -11.97 -8.21
C ALA A 13 17.55 -13.03 -8.97
N VAL A 14 16.95 -14.20 -9.25
CA VAL A 14 17.55 -15.28 -10.06
C VAL A 14 17.23 -15.13 -11.56
N GLY A 15 16.59 -14.03 -11.95
CA GLY A 15 16.28 -13.75 -13.36
C GLY A 15 15.07 -14.52 -13.90
N GLN A 16 14.17 -15.02 -13.03
CA GLN A 16 12.92 -15.60 -13.49
C GLN A 16 11.92 -14.49 -13.90
N PRO A 17 11.10 -14.73 -14.94
CA PRO A 17 10.06 -13.79 -15.32
C PRO A 17 9.04 -13.59 -14.20
N LEU A 18 8.71 -12.32 -13.93
CA LEU A 18 7.79 -11.88 -12.87
C LEU A 18 6.38 -12.52 -12.94
N SER A 19 5.99 -12.99 -14.13
CA SER A 19 4.67 -13.54 -14.43
C SER A 19 4.41 -14.95 -13.86
N ALA A 20 5.43 -15.68 -13.38
CA ALA A 20 5.32 -17.12 -13.14
C ALA A 20 5.06 -17.58 -11.69
N SER A 21 4.81 -16.70 -10.72
CA SER A 21 4.97 -17.09 -9.30
C SER A 21 3.70 -17.15 -8.45
N ALA A 22 3.60 -18.21 -7.62
CA ALA A 22 2.65 -18.34 -6.51
C ALA A 22 2.65 -17.13 -5.54
N GLY A 23 3.75 -16.38 -5.50
CA GLY A 23 3.87 -15.13 -4.75
C GLY A 23 2.88 -14.06 -5.21
N MET A 24 2.61 -13.93 -6.52
CA MET A 24 1.62 -12.97 -7.04
C MET A 24 0.21 -13.28 -6.51
N VAL A 25 -0.18 -14.55 -6.52
CA VAL A 25 -1.46 -15.02 -5.95
C VAL A 25 -1.53 -14.71 -4.46
N GLY A 26 -0.45 -14.97 -3.71
CA GLY A 26 -0.38 -14.65 -2.28
C GLY A 26 -0.51 -13.15 -1.98
N ILE A 27 0.02 -12.28 -2.84
CA ILE A 27 -0.14 -10.83 -2.74
C ILE A 27 -1.61 -10.44 -2.99
N VAL A 28 -2.22 -10.95 -4.06
CA VAL A 28 -3.63 -10.65 -4.38
C VAL A 28 -4.55 -11.13 -3.27
N LEU A 29 -4.38 -12.36 -2.77
CA LEU A 29 -5.16 -12.90 -1.64
C LEU A 29 -5.01 -12.04 -0.39
N ALA A 30 -3.79 -11.61 -0.06
CA ALA A 30 -3.58 -10.72 1.06
C ALA A 30 -4.24 -9.34 0.86
N ALA A 31 -4.21 -8.79 -0.36
CA ALA A 31 -4.91 -7.55 -0.70
C ALA A 31 -6.43 -7.71 -0.55
N VAL A 32 -7.01 -8.84 -0.97
CA VAL A 32 -8.44 -9.15 -0.77
C VAL A 32 -8.77 -9.20 0.73
N LEU A 33 -7.94 -9.86 1.55
CA LEU A 33 -8.14 -9.89 3.00
C LEU A 33 -8.08 -8.48 3.61
N PHE A 34 -7.14 -7.63 3.19
CA PHE A 34 -7.07 -6.24 3.65
C PHE A 34 -8.31 -5.43 3.24
N CYS A 35 -8.83 -5.67 2.02
CA CYS A 35 -10.08 -5.07 1.56
C CYS A 35 -11.25 -5.51 2.45
N LEU A 36 -11.37 -6.81 2.76
CA LEU A 36 -12.40 -7.34 3.66
C LEU A 36 -12.31 -6.76 5.07
N ILE A 37 -11.10 -6.58 5.62
CA ILE A 37 -10.88 -5.91 6.90
C ILE A 37 -11.35 -4.45 6.83
N ALA A 38 -11.02 -3.74 5.76
CA ALA A 38 -11.44 -2.35 5.56
C ALA A 38 -12.96 -2.23 5.42
N ILE A 39 -13.61 -3.17 4.73
CA ILE A 39 -15.08 -3.27 4.61
C ILE A 39 -15.71 -3.54 5.98
N ASN A 40 -15.21 -4.52 6.72
CA ASN A 40 -15.73 -4.86 8.06
C ASN A 40 -15.51 -3.70 9.07
N SER A 41 -14.55 -2.82 8.80
CA SER A 41 -14.28 -1.64 9.63
C SER A 41 -15.16 -0.42 9.28
N GLU A 42 -16.22 -0.61 8.49
CA GLU A 42 -17.17 0.44 8.11
C GLU A 42 -18.01 0.95 9.30
N GLU A 43 -18.32 0.10 10.28
CA GLU A 43 -19.08 0.49 11.48
C GLU A 43 -18.20 0.91 12.65
N SER A 44 -17.05 0.24 12.83
CA SER A 44 -16.05 0.55 13.86
C SER A 44 -14.65 0.58 13.28
N ALA A 45 -13.81 1.50 13.76
CA ALA A 45 -12.39 1.56 13.35
C ALA A 45 -11.55 0.39 13.93
N GLY A 46 -12.12 -0.46 14.79
CA GLY A 46 -11.39 -1.51 15.51
C GLY A 46 -10.60 -2.45 14.61
N GLY A 47 -11.17 -2.90 13.48
CA GLY A 47 -10.46 -3.80 12.55
C GLY A 47 -9.23 -3.17 11.93
N MET A 48 -9.32 -1.91 11.50
CA MET A 48 -8.17 -1.16 10.96
C MET A 48 -7.14 -0.79 12.01
N ILE A 49 -7.55 -0.48 13.24
CA ILE A 49 -6.64 -0.25 14.37
C ILE A 49 -5.86 -1.53 14.67
N ALA A 50 -6.56 -2.67 14.78
CA ALA A 50 -5.94 -3.97 15.01
C ALA A 50 -4.97 -4.34 13.88
N LEU A 51 -5.36 -4.13 12.62
CA LEU A 51 -4.49 -4.35 11.45
C LEU A 51 -3.23 -3.48 11.51
N THR A 52 -3.37 -2.21 11.88
CA THR A 52 -2.24 -1.27 12.03
C THR A 52 -1.30 -1.72 13.14
N ALA A 53 -1.84 -2.03 14.32
CA ALA A 53 -1.05 -2.49 15.47
C ALA A 53 -0.31 -3.80 15.17
N TRP A 54 -0.99 -4.76 14.55
CA TRP A 54 -0.40 -6.03 14.16
C TRP A 54 0.66 -5.87 13.07
N SER A 55 0.44 -5.00 12.09
CA SER A 55 1.44 -4.66 11.08
C SER A 55 2.68 -4.01 11.71
N ALA A 56 2.50 -3.08 12.66
CA ALA A 56 3.61 -2.46 13.37
C ALA A 56 4.43 -3.49 14.15
N PHE A 57 3.75 -4.38 14.88
CA PHE A 57 4.39 -5.46 15.64
C PHE A 57 5.18 -6.40 14.72
N ILE A 58 4.58 -6.90 13.64
CA ILE A 58 5.26 -7.75 12.66
C ILE A 58 6.41 -7.02 11.96
N GLY A 59 6.25 -5.72 11.68
CA GLY A 59 7.29 -4.91 11.06
C GLY A 59 8.52 -4.75 11.96
N LEU A 60 8.30 -4.50 13.25
CA LEU A 60 9.38 -4.44 14.24
C LEU A 60 10.12 -5.78 14.36
N LEU A 61 9.38 -6.90 14.41
CA LEU A 61 9.99 -8.22 14.46
C LEU A 61 10.90 -8.48 13.25
N HIS A 62 10.42 -8.22 12.03
CA HIS A 62 11.24 -8.41 10.82
C HIS A 62 12.52 -7.57 10.83
N MET A 63 12.48 -6.38 11.42
CA MET A 63 13.65 -5.49 11.51
C MET A 63 14.65 -5.93 12.58
N GLN A 64 14.20 -6.68 13.58
CA GLN A 64 15.05 -7.36 14.56
C GLN A 64 15.57 -8.72 14.03
N GLY A 65 15.29 -9.07 12.77
CA GLY A 65 15.68 -10.35 12.18
C GLY A 65 14.79 -11.53 12.59
N VAL A 66 13.69 -11.25 13.31
CA VAL A 66 12.70 -12.25 13.70
C VAL A 66 11.62 -12.29 12.62
N SER A 67 11.56 -13.38 11.88
CA SER A 67 10.47 -13.64 10.93
C SER A 67 9.58 -14.75 11.51
N PRO A 68 8.46 -14.42 12.19
CA PRO A 68 7.57 -15.41 12.79
C PRO A 68 7.05 -16.45 11.79
N ALA A 69 7.03 -16.06 10.52
CA ALA A 69 6.55 -16.89 9.43
C ALA A 69 7.66 -17.71 8.72
N ALA A 70 8.92 -17.64 9.18
CA ALA A 70 10.00 -18.51 8.68
C ALA A 70 9.75 -20.00 8.96
N VAL A 71 8.87 -20.33 9.90
CA VAL A 71 8.46 -21.72 10.17
C VAL A 71 7.60 -22.29 9.01
N VAL A 72 6.99 -21.43 8.19
CA VAL A 72 5.97 -21.81 7.20
C VAL A 72 6.55 -21.97 5.78
N LEU A 73 7.73 -21.41 5.51
CA LEU A 73 8.42 -21.51 4.20
C LEU A 73 9.82 -22.08 4.37
N PRO A 74 10.37 -22.77 3.36
CA PRO A 74 11.76 -23.24 3.35
C PRO A 74 12.77 -22.09 3.10
N LEU A 75 12.51 -20.90 3.66
CA LEU A 75 13.38 -19.73 3.56
C LEU A 75 13.97 -19.43 4.94
N ARG A 76 15.27 -19.13 4.98
CA ARG A 76 15.96 -18.79 6.23
C ARG A 76 15.55 -17.40 6.68
N SER A 77 15.48 -17.16 7.99
CA SER A 77 15.17 -15.83 8.55
C SER A 77 16.10 -14.72 8.04
N ALA A 78 17.37 -15.07 7.78
CA ALA A 78 18.35 -14.16 7.19
C ALA A 78 17.96 -13.72 5.76
N GLU A 79 17.41 -14.62 4.94
CA GLU A 79 16.99 -14.33 3.57
C GLU A 79 15.74 -13.44 3.55
N ILE A 80 14.79 -13.71 4.45
CA ILE A 80 13.59 -12.88 4.63
C ILE A 80 13.99 -11.46 5.06
N THR A 81 14.90 -11.36 6.02
CA THR A 81 15.41 -10.07 6.51
C THR A 81 16.14 -9.33 5.39
N ALA A 82 17.05 -9.99 4.69
CA ALA A 82 17.80 -9.40 3.58
C ALA A 82 16.88 -8.86 2.48
N ALA A 83 15.83 -9.61 2.15
CA ALA A 83 14.85 -9.23 1.14
C ALA A 83 13.98 -8.03 1.54
N LEU A 84 13.70 -7.84 2.82
CA LEU A 84 12.80 -6.78 3.31
C LEU A 84 13.55 -5.52 3.79
N HIS A 85 14.83 -5.64 4.15
CA HIS A 85 15.55 -4.56 4.80
C HIS A 85 15.82 -3.37 3.86
N TRP A 86 16.19 -3.63 2.60
CA TRP A 86 16.51 -2.56 1.65
C TRP A 86 15.26 -1.76 1.22
N ASN A 87 14.09 -2.40 1.20
CA ASN A 87 12.84 -1.76 0.75
C ASN A 87 11.97 -1.24 1.89
N TYR A 88 12.28 -1.50 3.16
CA TYR A 88 11.46 -1.03 4.29
C TYR A 88 9.96 -1.37 4.16
N PHE A 89 9.62 -2.43 3.42
CA PHE A 89 8.24 -2.78 3.09
C PHE A 89 7.34 -2.88 4.33
N PRO A 90 7.76 -3.52 5.44
CA PRO A 90 6.92 -3.61 6.65
C PRO A 90 6.60 -2.24 7.29
N TYR A 91 7.49 -1.27 7.18
CA TYR A 91 7.22 0.09 7.67
C TYR A 91 6.28 0.83 6.73
N ALA A 92 6.46 0.70 5.41
CA ALA A 92 5.56 1.29 4.43
C ALA A 92 4.14 0.74 4.55
N THR A 93 3.96 -0.57 4.73
CA THR A 93 2.63 -1.16 4.97
C THR A 93 2.01 -0.63 6.26
N THR A 94 2.80 -0.51 7.32
CA THR A 94 2.34 0.04 8.60
C THR A 94 1.93 1.50 8.48
N ALA A 95 2.69 2.32 7.76
CA ALA A 95 2.37 3.72 7.48
C ALA A 95 1.08 3.85 6.66
N VAL A 96 0.87 2.97 5.67
CA VAL A 96 -0.38 2.90 4.89
C VAL A 96 -1.57 2.55 5.78
N PHE A 97 -1.47 1.51 6.61
CA PHE A 97 -2.56 1.13 7.51
C PHE A 97 -2.84 2.19 8.56
N GLY A 98 -1.79 2.81 9.14
CA GLY A 98 -1.93 3.90 10.09
C GLY A 98 -2.57 5.13 9.45
N GLY A 99 -2.11 5.53 8.26
CA GLY A 99 -2.70 6.62 7.50
C GLY A 99 -4.17 6.36 7.14
N MET A 100 -4.51 5.12 6.81
CA MET A 100 -5.90 4.73 6.54
C MET A 100 -6.78 4.75 7.79
N THR A 101 -6.26 4.27 8.90
CA THR A 101 -6.94 4.32 10.21
C THR A 101 -7.23 5.76 10.60
N ILE A 102 -6.25 6.65 10.43
CA ILE A 102 -6.40 8.10 10.64
C ILE A 102 -7.47 8.67 9.69
N ALA A 103 -7.45 8.30 8.40
CA ALA A 103 -8.44 8.75 7.43
C ALA A 103 -9.87 8.38 7.87
N MET A 104 -10.10 7.12 8.22
CA MET A 104 -11.40 6.63 8.67
C MET A 104 -11.83 7.28 9.98
N TYR A 105 -10.92 7.44 10.95
CA TYR A 105 -11.20 8.12 12.20
C TYR A 105 -11.59 9.59 11.98
N LEU A 106 -10.84 10.32 11.15
CA LEU A 106 -11.11 11.73 10.87
C LEU A 106 -12.45 11.94 10.14
N VAL A 107 -12.81 11.04 9.21
CA VAL A 107 -14.13 11.06 8.56
C VAL A 107 -15.25 10.89 9.58
N ARG A 108 -15.11 9.96 10.53
CA ARG A 108 -16.10 9.73 11.60
C ARG A 108 -16.19 10.91 12.55
N ARG A 109 -15.04 11.41 13.00
CA ARG A 109 -14.95 12.53 13.95
C ARG A 109 -15.61 13.78 13.39
N ALA A 110 -15.42 14.06 12.10
CA ALA A 110 -16.10 15.14 11.41
C ALA A 110 -17.64 15.01 11.44
N ALA A 111 -18.17 13.77 11.44
CA ALA A 111 -19.59 13.52 11.50
C ALA A 111 -20.20 13.54 12.92
N THR A 112 -19.38 13.36 13.96
CA THR A 112 -19.84 13.29 15.37
C THR A 112 -19.69 14.61 16.11
N HIS A 113 -18.66 15.40 15.80
CA HIS A 113 -18.31 16.62 16.53
C HIS A 113 -18.66 17.91 15.82
N SER A 114 -19.30 17.85 14.66
CA SER A 114 -19.75 19.08 14.02
C SER A 114 -20.98 19.62 14.75
N GLU A 115 -20.91 20.84 15.27
CA GLU A 115 -22.07 21.66 15.68
C GLU A 115 -23.01 22.00 14.50
N LEU A 116 -22.67 21.51 13.30
CA LEU A 116 -23.42 21.67 12.07
C LEU A 116 -24.76 20.95 12.18
N SER A 117 -25.82 21.60 11.69
CA SER A 117 -27.12 20.95 11.54
C SER A 117 -27.01 19.71 10.64
N ALA A 118 -27.91 18.74 10.80
CA ALA A 118 -27.92 17.53 9.99
C ALA A 118 -27.90 17.83 8.46
N GLU A 119 -28.52 18.92 8.04
CA GLU A 119 -28.49 19.43 6.65
C GLU A 119 -27.10 19.94 6.25
N GLN A 120 -26.42 20.71 7.09
CA GLN A 120 -25.07 21.21 6.82
C GLN A 120 -24.04 20.07 6.77
N LEU A 121 -24.20 19.08 7.64
CA LEU A 121 -23.37 17.87 7.65
C LEU A 121 -23.64 17.03 6.39
N TRP A 122 -24.89 16.89 5.98
CA TRP A 122 -25.29 16.28 4.71
C TRP A 122 -24.66 16.97 3.50
N ASP A 123 -24.67 18.30 3.45
CA ASP A 123 -24.05 19.10 2.40
C ASP A 123 -22.51 18.97 2.36
N SER A 124 -21.87 18.87 3.53
CA SER A 124 -20.43 18.62 3.62
C SER A 124 -20.05 17.22 3.10
N LEU A 125 -20.94 16.26 3.27
CA LEU A 125 -20.77 14.92 2.74
C LEU A 125 -21.10 14.86 1.25
N LEU A 126 -21.91 15.75 0.68
CA LEU A 126 -22.30 15.74 -0.72
C LEU A 126 -21.17 16.19 -1.68
N PRO A 127 -21.13 15.66 -2.92
CA PRO A 127 -20.22 16.14 -3.98
C PRO A 127 -20.56 17.56 -4.49
N SER A 128 -20.38 18.61 -3.68
CA SER A 128 -20.57 20.00 -4.14
C SER A 128 -19.48 20.43 -5.15
N ARG A 129 -19.78 21.41 -6.02
CA ARG A 129 -18.81 22.00 -6.98
C ARG A 129 -17.55 22.54 -6.29
N ARG A 130 -17.62 23.02 -5.05
CA ARG A 130 -16.45 23.44 -4.26
C ARG A 130 -15.48 22.28 -4.00
N HIS A 131 -16.01 21.07 -3.83
CA HIS A 131 -15.20 19.85 -3.66
C HIS A 131 -14.51 19.40 -4.95
N TYR A 132 -14.87 19.88 -6.14
CA TYR A 132 -14.17 19.50 -7.38
C TYR A 132 -12.71 19.99 -7.39
N ARG A 133 -12.47 21.25 -6.99
CA ARG A 133 -11.11 21.82 -6.87
C ARG A 133 -10.28 21.13 -5.79
N GLU A 134 -10.92 20.78 -4.68
CA GLU A 134 -10.23 20.03 -3.61
C GLU A 134 -9.88 18.61 -4.06
N ARG A 135 -10.78 17.94 -4.78
CA ARG A 135 -10.52 16.60 -5.33
C ARG A 135 -9.41 16.59 -6.36
N SER A 136 -9.31 17.61 -7.23
CA SER A 136 -8.22 17.71 -8.20
C SER A 136 -6.87 18.04 -7.55
N ARG A 137 -6.86 18.85 -6.48
CA ARG A 137 -5.67 19.07 -5.63
C ARG A 137 -5.21 17.79 -4.95
N VAL A 138 -6.14 17.02 -4.38
CA VAL A 138 -5.81 15.72 -3.76
C VAL A 138 -5.28 14.74 -4.81
N PHE A 139 -5.89 14.69 -6.00
CA PHE A 139 -5.43 13.84 -7.09
C PHE A 139 -4.01 14.20 -7.53
N SER A 140 -3.74 15.48 -7.81
CA SER A 140 -2.40 15.95 -8.20
C SER A 140 -1.36 15.70 -7.11
N ALA A 141 -1.66 16.01 -5.85
CA ALA A 141 -0.78 15.72 -4.73
C ALA A 141 -0.51 14.20 -4.58
N THR A 142 -1.52 13.38 -4.83
CA THR A 142 -1.37 11.91 -4.80
C THR A 142 -0.44 11.41 -5.91
N ILE A 143 -0.59 11.93 -7.14
CA ILE A 143 0.32 11.58 -8.24
C ILE A 143 1.75 11.93 -7.87
N VAL A 144 2.00 13.16 -7.40
CA VAL A 144 3.34 13.60 -7.01
C VAL A 144 3.93 12.70 -5.92
N ALA A 145 3.15 12.39 -4.87
CA ALA A 145 3.61 11.54 -3.78
C ALA A 145 3.90 10.10 -4.24
N ILE A 146 3.03 9.52 -5.08
CA ILE A 146 3.22 8.16 -5.63
C ILE A 146 4.43 8.12 -6.55
N THR A 147 4.57 9.05 -7.48
CA THR A 147 5.71 9.10 -8.41
C THR A 147 7.01 9.27 -7.64
N LEU A 148 7.05 10.13 -6.62
CA LEU A 148 8.22 10.29 -5.77
C LEU A 148 8.52 9.00 -4.98
N ALA A 149 7.51 8.34 -4.41
CA ALA A 149 7.69 7.07 -3.72
C ALA A 149 8.24 5.97 -4.64
N ILE A 150 7.71 5.84 -5.86
CA ILE A 150 8.21 4.90 -6.87
C ILE A 150 9.68 5.19 -7.20
N GLY A 151 10.02 6.46 -7.44
CA GLY A 151 11.40 6.88 -7.71
C GLY A 151 12.34 6.55 -6.55
N LEU A 152 11.89 6.75 -5.31
CA LEU A 152 12.63 6.35 -4.11
C LEU A 152 12.83 4.83 -4.09
N TYR A 153 11.79 4.01 -4.32
CA TYR A 153 11.93 2.54 -4.34
C TYR A 153 12.91 2.03 -5.39
N ILE A 154 12.91 2.63 -6.59
CA ILE A 154 13.90 2.31 -7.63
C ILE A 154 15.30 2.73 -7.17
N TYR A 155 15.43 3.90 -6.54
CA TYR A 155 16.70 4.37 -6.00
C TYR A 155 17.23 3.49 -4.86
N MET A 156 16.38 2.90 -4.02
CA MET A 156 16.85 1.99 -2.96
C MET A 156 17.09 0.56 -3.43
N ALA A 157 16.68 0.21 -4.64
CA ALA A 157 16.77 -1.17 -5.08
C ALA A 157 18.23 -1.62 -5.30
N PRO A 158 18.56 -2.87 -4.95
CA PRO A 158 19.86 -3.44 -5.28
C PRO A 158 20.01 -3.50 -6.81
N MET A 159 21.15 -3.02 -7.30
CA MET A 159 21.46 -2.98 -8.73
C MET A 159 22.29 -4.17 -9.20
N ASP A 160 22.81 -4.97 -8.28
CA ASP A 160 23.62 -6.14 -8.58
C ASP A 160 23.02 -7.38 -7.91
N SER A 161 22.82 -8.43 -8.70
CA SER A 161 22.34 -9.74 -8.28
C SER A 161 23.43 -10.83 -8.36
N SER A 162 24.68 -10.47 -8.67
CA SER A 162 25.80 -11.42 -8.85
C SER A 162 26.01 -12.33 -7.63
N GLY A 163 25.87 -11.79 -6.42
CA GLY A 163 26.01 -12.53 -5.17
C GLY A 163 24.89 -13.53 -4.89
N VAL A 164 23.76 -13.46 -5.60
CA VAL A 164 22.56 -14.29 -5.31
C VAL A 164 22.80 -15.75 -5.62
N ALA A 165 23.59 -16.05 -6.66
CA ALA A 165 23.95 -17.41 -7.02
C ALA A 165 24.78 -18.12 -5.94
N ALA A 166 25.61 -17.37 -5.19
CA ALA A 166 26.52 -17.93 -4.18
C ALA A 166 25.93 -17.91 -2.75
N HIS A 167 25.13 -16.89 -2.42
CA HIS A 167 24.69 -16.62 -1.04
C HIS A 167 23.15 -16.54 -0.89
N GLY A 168 22.38 -16.90 -1.93
CA GLY A 168 20.93 -16.72 -1.93
C GLY A 168 20.55 -15.24 -1.82
N LEU A 169 19.38 -14.92 -1.26
CA LEU A 169 18.92 -13.53 -1.16
C LEU A 169 19.83 -12.62 -0.32
N THR A 170 20.60 -13.21 0.59
CA THR A 170 21.59 -12.44 1.36
C THR A 170 22.70 -11.87 0.47
N GLY A 171 22.94 -12.48 -0.69
CA GLY A 171 23.87 -12.00 -1.70
C GLY A 171 23.47 -10.66 -2.33
N MET A 172 22.21 -10.26 -2.28
CA MET A 172 21.75 -8.94 -2.75
C MET A 172 22.26 -7.79 -1.86
N GLN A 173 22.70 -8.09 -0.64
CA GLN A 173 23.24 -7.09 0.28
C GLN A 173 24.75 -6.87 0.10
N LEU A 174 25.43 -7.75 -0.63
CA LEU A 174 26.86 -7.63 -0.89
C LEU A 174 27.12 -6.44 -1.81
N GLY A 175 27.74 -5.39 -1.26
CA GLY A 175 28.00 -4.14 -1.99
C GLY A 175 26.79 -3.21 -2.12
N HIS A 176 25.66 -3.52 -1.47
CA HIS A 176 24.50 -2.64 -1.42
C HIS A 176 24.58 -1.70 -0.22
N GLU A 177 24.64 -0.39 -0.48
CA GLU A 177 24.59 0.61 0.59
C GLU A 177 23.15 0.85 1.07
N PRO A 178 22.86 0.67 2.37
CA PRO A 178 21.52 0.89 2.90
C PRO A 178 21.15 2.38 2.84
N ARG A 179 19.94 2.68 2.37
CA ARG A 179 19.41 4.04 2.19
C ARG A 179 18.19 4.29 3.10
N PRO A 180 18.36 4.31 4.44
CA PRO A 180 17.23 4.33 5.39
C PRO A 180 16.30 5.53 5.22
N TYR A 181 16.87 6.72 4.99
CA TYR A 181 16.09 7.95 4.87
C TYR A 181 15.14 7.93 3.68
N ALA A 182 15.55 7.32 2.56
CA ALA A 182 14.69 7.19 1.38
C ALA A 182 13.49 6.27 1.67
N GLY A 183 13.68 5.20 2.44
CA GLY A 183 12.62 4.25 2.79
C GLY A 183 11.61 4.84 3.75
N ILE A 184 12.08 5.56 4.76
CA ILE A 184 11.22 6.29 5.70
C ILE A 184 10.41 7.34 4.94
N LEU A 185 11.04 8.10 4.04
CA LEU A 185 10.34 9.10 3.24
C LEU A 185 9.28 8.45 2.33
N ALA A 186 9.60 7.35 1.65
CA ALA A 186 8.64 6.61 0.81
C ALA A 186 7.45 6.10 1.64
N ALA A 187 7.70 5.53 2.83
CA ALA A 187 6.66 5.08 3.75
C ALA A 187 5.76 6.24 4.19
N LEU A 188 6.33 7.39 4.55
CA LEU A 188 5.58 8.58 4.94
C LEU A 188 4.74 9.13 3.78
N LEU A 189 5.27 9.16 2.56
CA LEU A 189 4.53 9.58 1.36
C LEU A 189 3.32 8.67 1.12
N LEU A 190 3.48 7.35 1.17
CA LEU A 190 2.37 6.41 1.00
C LEU A 190 1.36 6.49 2.15
N GLY A 191 1.82 6.69 3.39
CA GLY A 191 0.95 6.97 4.52
C GLY A 191 0.16 8.28 4.36
N ALA A 192 0.79 9.33 3.84
CA ALA A 192 0.12 10.59 3.52
C ALA A 192 -0.94 10.41 2.42
N VAL A 193 -0.65 9.62 1.37
CA VAL A 193 -1.64 9.25 0.34
C VAL A 193 -2.82 8.50 0.98
N ALA A 194 -2.56 7.59 1.92
CA ALA A 194 -3.61 6.89 2.66
C ALA A 194 -4.49 7.88 3.44
N VAL A 195 -3.91 8.87 4.13
CA VAL A 195 -4.67 9.95 4.80
C VAL A 195 -5.46 10.79 3.79
N MET A 196 -4.88 11.07 2.62
CA MET A 196 -5.49 11.88 1.57
C MET A 196 -6.81 11.30 1.04
N THR A 197 -7.00 9.99 1.14
CA THR A 197 -8.27 9.32 0.79
C THR A 197 -9.49 9.85 1.57
N ARG A 198 -9.25 10.48 2.73
CA ARG A 198 -10.30 11.13 3.53
C ARG A 198 -10.98 12.28 2.80
N TRP A 199 -10.33 12.93 1.83
CA TRP A 199 -10.90 14.07 1.11
C TRP A 199 -11.45 13.64 -0.24
N SER A 200 -10.67 12.90 -1.02
CA SER A 200 -11.07 12.31 -2.30
C SER A 200 -10.67 10.84 -2.30
N SER A 201 -11.59 9.95 -2.61
CA SER A 201 -11.32 8.52 -2.67
C SER A 201 -11.07 8.02 -4.09
N LEU A 202 -11.85 8.52 -5.05
CA LEU A 202 -11.67 8.18 -6.46
C LEU A 202 -10.32 8.65 -7.01
N GLY A 203 -9.87 9.85 -6.63
CA GLY A 203 -8.59 10.39 -7.09
C GLY A 203 -7.41 9.47 -6.73
N PRO A 204 -7.17 9.23 -5.44
CA PRO A 204 -6.11 8.31 -5.01
C PRO A 204 -6.27 6.91 -5.59
N GLN A 205 -7.47 6.33 -5.63
CA GLN A 205 -7.69 5.01 -6.22
C GLN A 205 -7.22 4.96 -7.68
N VAL A 206 -7.66 5.91 -8.51
CA VAL A 206 -7.23 5.97 -9.92
C VAL A 206 -5.72 6.14 -10.02
N ALA A 207 -5.12 7.03 -9.23
CA ALA A 207 -3.68 7.24 -9.25
C ALA A 207 -2.89 5.98 -8.85
N ILE A 208 -3.34 5.27 -7.80
CA ILE A 208 -2.70 4.03 -7.35
C ILE A 208 -2.74 2.96 -8.44
N TRP A 209 -3.90 2.77 -9.07
CA TRP A 209 -4.04 1.79 -10.15
C TRP A 209 -3.20 2.14 -11.38
N VAL A 210 -3.24 3.40 -11.82
CA VAL A 210 -2.56 3.85 -13.03
C VAL A 210 -1.03 3.90 -12.87
N PHE A 211 -0.53 4.29 -11.70
CA PHE A 211 0.91 4.52 -11.52
C PHE A 211 1.64 3.39 -10.77
N MET A 212 0.97 2.66 -9.87
CA MET A 212 1.60 1.57 -9.12
C MET A 212 1.18 0.21 -9.63
N VAL A 213 -0.13 -0.09 -9.61
CA VAL A 213 -0.60 -1.46 -9.80
C VAL A 213 -0.50 -1.92 -11.24
N ILE A 214 -1.13 -1.22 -12.20
CA ILE A 214 -1.13 -1.64 -13.61
C ILE A 214 0.30 -1.70 -14.18
N PRO A 215 1.16 -0.67 -13.99
CA PRO A 215 2.51 -0.72 -14.50
C PRO A 215 3.33 -1.87 -13.92
N ALA A 216 3.27 -2.07 -12.59
CA ALA A 216 4.11 -3.06 -11.93
C ALA A 216 3.57 -4.50 -12.05
N TYR A 217 2.24 -4.67 -12.13
CA TYR A 217 1.59 -5.99 -12.20
C TYR A 217 1.45 -6.50 -13.64
N ILE A 218 1.23 -5.61 -14.61
CA ILE A 218 0.94 -5.99 -16.00
C ILE A 218 2.07 -5.54 -16.92
N ILE A 219 2.37 -4.25 -16.97
CA ILE A 219 3.23 -3.69 -18.03
C ILE A 219 4.66 -4.22 -17.91
N VAL A 220 5.30 -4.10 -16.75
CA VAL A 220 6.68 -4.54 -16.55
C VAL A 220 6.83 -6.06 -16.71
N PRO A 221 5.98 -6.92 -16.10
CA PRO A 221 6.06 -8.37 -16.31
C PRO A 221 5.84 -8.80 -17.76
N VAL A 222 4.86 -8.21 -18.46
CA VAL A 222 4.58 -8.50 -19.88
C VAL A 222 5.74 -8.04 -20.75
N TRP A 223 6.26 -6.83 -20.52
CA TRP A 223 7.40 -6.30 -21.25
C TRP A 223 8.66 -7.16 -21.05
N ALA A 224 8.96 -7.56 -19.81
CA ALA A 224 10.09 -8.44 -19.51
C ALA A 224 9.96 -9.80 -20.21
N SER A 225 8.72 -10.34 -20.24
CA SER A 225 8.42 -11.60 -20.92
C SER A 225 8.55 -11.49 -22.45
N LEU A 226 8.14 -10.37 -23.04
CA LEU A 226 8.21 -10.13 -24.49
C LEU A 226 9.65 -9.84 -24.98
N THR A 227 10.44 -9.14 -24.17
CA THR A 227 11.80 -8.72 -24.54
C THR A 227 12.88 -9.70 -24.10
N GLY A 228 12.54 -10.67 -23.23
CA GLY A 228 13.51 -11.55 -22.57
C GLY A 228 14.44 -10.82 -21.61
N GLN A 229 14.18 -9.52 -21.31
CA GLN A 229 14.98 -8.77 -20.35
C GLN A 229 14.61 -9.18 -18.93
N VAL A 230 15.46 -10.01 -18.35
CA VAL A 230 15.38 -10.45 -16.95
C VAL A 230 16.55 -9.88 -16.15
N VAL A 231 16.49 -10.01 -14.84
CA VAL A 231 17.61 -9.66 -13.96
C VAL A 231 18.80 -10.52 -14.33
N THR A 232 19.84 -9.87 -14.83
CA THR A 232 21.12 -10.48 -15.15
C THR A 232 22.12 -10.20 -14.03
N PRO A 233 23.03 -11.15 -13.70
CA PRO A 233 24.14 -10.90 -12.80
C PRO A 233 24.98 -9.69 -13.26
N GLY A 234 25.33 -8.80 -12.34
CA GLY A 234 26.12 -7.59 -12.60
C GLY A 234 25.36 -6.28 -12.37
N LEU A 235 26.11 -5.19 -12.28
CA LEU A 235 25.57 -3.84 -12.05
C LEU A 235 24.70 -3.38 -13.23
N SER A 236 23.40 -3.23 -12.99
CA SER A 236 22.47 -2.73 -14.00
C SER A 236 21.35 -1.89 -13.37
N PRO A 237 21.04 -0.70 -13.92
CA PRO A 237 19.89 0.08 -13.48
C PRO A 237 18.56 -0.61 -13.82
N MET A 238 18.55 -1.50 -14.82
CA MET A 238 17.37 -2.31 -15.15
C MET A 238 17.08 -3.32 -14.04
N THR A 239 18.12 -3.89 -13.41
CA THR A 239 17.97 -4.76 -12.24
C THR A 239 17.27 -4.02 -11.11
N ALA A 240 17.65 -2.77 -10.84
CA ALA A 240 17.00 -1.94 -9.82
C ALA A 240 15.50 -1.75 -10.08
N LEU A 241 15.12 -1.45 -11.33
CA LEU A 241 13.72 -1.31 -11.73
C LEU A 241 12.94 -2.62 -11.52
N GLN A 242 13.51 -3.75 -11.94
CA GLN A 242 12.88 -5.07 -11.81
C GLN A 242 12.77 -5.52 -10.35
N MET A 243 13.74 -5.19 -9.49
CA MET A 243 13.70 -5.43 -8.04
C MET A 243 12.67 -4.55 -7.32
N ALA A 244 12.51 -3.29 -7.74
CA ALA A 244 11.52 -2.38 -7.17
C ALA A 244 10.08 -2.75 -7.56
N THR A 245 9.88 -3.33 -8.74
CA THR A 245 8.57 -3.63 -9.32
C THR A 245 7.66 -4.45 -8.39
N PRO A 246 8.08 -5.61 -7.84
CA PRO A 246 7.27 -6.38 -6.88
C PRO A 246 6.87 -5.60 -5.63
N VAL A 247 7.77 -4.74 -5.13
CA VAL A 247 7.56 -3.93 -3.93
C VAL A 247 6.48 -2.87 -4.19
N VAL A 248 6.63 -2.13 -5.30
CA VAL A 248 5.67 -1.10 -5.73
C VAL A 248 4.30 -1.71 -5.98
N MET A 249 4.24 -2.86 -6.65
CA MET A 249 3.01 -3.61 -6.88
C MET A 249 2.30 -3.99 -5.58
N ALA A 250 3.04 -4.58 -4.63
CA ALA A 250 2.51 -5.02 -3.35
C ALA A 250 1.97 -3.85 -2.51
N LEU A 251 2.69 -2.73 -2.47
CA LEU A 251 2.27 -1.51 -1.77
C LEU A 251 1.08 -0.85 -2.46
N GLY A 252 1.07 -0.80 -3.79
CA GLY A 252 -0.04 -0.29 -4.58
C GLY A 252 -1.33 -1.08 -4.32
N LEU A 253 -1.26 -2.42 -4.35
CA LEU A 253 -2.40 -3.28 -4.04
C LEU A 253 -2.85 -3.14 -2.58
N THR A 254 -1.91 -3.04 -1.64
CA THR A 254 -2.24 -2.81 -0.23
C THR A 254 -3.00 -1.50 -0.06
N LEU A 255 -2.48 -0.41 -0.62
CA LEU A 255 -3.07 0.92 -0.52
C LEU A 255 -4.43 0.99 -1.23
N ALA A 256 -4.56 0.41 -2.42
CA ALA A 256 -5.84 0.32 -3.14
C ALA A 256 -6.90 -0.47 -2.37
N ALA A 257 -6.50 -1.61 -1.78
CA ALA A 257 -7.40 -2.45 -1.00
C ALA A 257 -7.97 -1.72 0.23
N VAL A 258 -7.11 -1.05 1.01
CA VAL A 258 -7.57 -0.37 2.22
C VAL A 258 -8.24 0.98 1.97
N ALA A 259 -7.97 1.63 0.84
CA ALA A 259 -8.58 2.90 0.46
C ALA A 259 -10.09 2.83 0.18
N VAL A 260 -10.67 1.63 0.17
CA VAL A 260 -12.13 1.42 0.14
C VAL A 260 -12.79 1.78 1.48
N GLY A 261 -12.07 1.72 2.61
CA GLY A 261 -12.62 1.97 3.95
C GLY A 261 -13.29 3.35 4.11
N PRO A 262 -12.60 4.48 3.86
CA PRO A 262 -13.16 5.82 4.00
C PRO A 262 -14.35 6.09 3.07
N LEU A 263 -14.41 5.42 1.91
CA LEU A 263 -15.56 5.49 1.01
C LEU A 263 -16.81 4.93 1.65
N LEU A 264 -16.68 3.74 2.23
CA LEU A 264 -17.75 3.01 2.88
C LEU A 264 -18.23 3.77 4.11
N VAL A 265 -17.30 4.21 4.98
CA VAL A 265 -17.65 5.04 6.14
C VAL A 265 -18.48 6.27 5.73
N ARG A 266 -18.09 6.99 4.67
CA ARG A 266 -18.89 8.12 4.17
C ARG A 266 -20.25 7.69 3.63
N ARG A 267 -20.34 6.55 2.94
CA ARG A 267 -21.58 6.02 2.40
C ARG A 267 -22.57 5.65 3.51
N ASN A 268 -22.11 4.98 4.56
CA ASN A 268 -22.95 4.62 5.70
C ASN A 268 -23.38 5.84 6.51
N LEU A 269 -22.49 6.80 6.77
CA LEU A 269 -22.86 8.04 7.44
C LEU A 269 -23.96 8.80 6.69
N ARG A 270 -23.85 8.89 5.35
CA ARG A 270 -24.92 9.45 4.52
C ARG A 270 -26.24 8.68 4.70
N ARG A 271 -26.22 7.35 4.64
CA ARG A 271 -27.45 6.55 4.81
C ARG A 271 -28.12 6.82 6.16
N SER A 272 -27.35 6.85 7.25
CA SER A 272 -27.86 7.12 8.59
C SER A 272 -28.48 8.51 8.70
N LEU A 273 -27.79 9.54 8.19
CA LEU A 273 -28.30 10.92 8.22
C LEU A 273 -29.58 11.09 7.41
N ARG A 274 -29.64 10.46 6.22
CA ARG A 274 -30.85 10.50 5.39
C ARG A 274 -32.05 9.88 6.10
N ALA A 275 -31.84 8.78 6.82
CA ALA A 275 -32.89 8.16 7.62
C ALA A 275 -33.38 9.08 8.74
N SER A 276 -32.46 9.73 9.48
CA SER A 276 -32.80 10.66 10.56
C SER A 276 -33.55 11.92 10.07
N LEU A 277 -33.21 12.44 8.90
CA LEU A 277 -33.91 13.58 8.31
C LEU A 277 -35.34 13.20 7.89
N LEU A 278 -35.54 12.00 7.34
CA LEU A 278 -36.87 11.52 6.95
C LEU A 278 -37.77 11.29 8.17
N SER A 279 -37.24 10.78 9.29
CA SER A 279 -38.03 10.62 10.53
C SER A 279 -38.42 11.96 11.15
N GLN A 280 -37.53 12.96 11.13
CA GLN A 280 -37.88 14.31 11.61
C GLN A 280 -39.00 14.94 10.78
N GLN A 281 -39.01 14.68 9.46
CA GLN A 281 -40.04 15.20 8.58
C GLN A 281 -41.40 14.51 8.82
N SER A 282 -41.43 13.21 9.13
CA SER A 282 -42.69 12.51 9.45
C SER A 282 -43.32 12.96 10.77
N ASP A 283 -42.51 13.31 11.77
CA ASP A 283 -43.01 13.73 13.09
C ASP A 283 -43.54 15.18 13.09
N SER A 284 -43.30 15.93 12.01
CA SER A 284 -43.72 17.33 11.86
C SER A 284 -45.06 17.52 11.13
N ILE A 285 -45.72 16.43 10.73
CA ILE A 285 -47.01 16.38 10.03
C ILE A 285 -48.07 15.78 10.96
#